data_AF-A0A1W9W3K5-F1
#
_entry.id   AF-A0A1W9W3K5-F1
#
_cell.length_a   1.000
_cell.length_b   1.000
_cell.length_c   1.000
_cell.angle_alpha   90.00
_cell.angle_beta   90.00
_cell.angle_gamma   90.00
#
_symmetry.space_group_name_H-M   'P 1'
#
loop_
_entity.id
_entity.type
_entity.pdbx_description
1 polymer ?
#
loop_
_entity_poly.entity_id
_entity_poly.type
_entity_poly.pdbx_seq_one_letter_code
_entity_poly.pdbx_strand_id
1 'polypeptide(L)' 'MTTTDEETIKAYTDESMEHLAHMETDLLEIEKAGSNIDENRVNKVFRAAHSIKGGAGFVGL' A
#
# COMPACT_ATOMS: atom_id res chain seq x y z
N MET A 1 22.16 -8.47 10.62
CA MET A 1 21.48 -7.41 9.86
C MET A 1 22.44 -6.23 9.81
N THR A 2 22.78 -5.77 8.62
CA THR A 2 23.68 -4.62 8.42
C THR A 2 22.89 -3.31 8.58
N THR A 3 23.56 -2.19 8.82
CA THR A 3 22.89 -0.87 8.89
C THR A 3 22.11 -0.56 7.61
N THR A 4 22.60 -1.01 6.45
CA THR A 4 21.91 -0.88 5.15
C THR A 4 20.61 -1.70 5.09
N ASP A 5 20.58 -2.88 5.71
CA ASP A 5 19.36 -3.69 5.80
C ASP A 5 18.30 -3.00 6.67
N GLU A 6 18.71 -2.38 7.79
CA GLU A 6 17.81 -1.65 8.69
C GLU A 6 17.22 -0.40 8.02
N GLU A 7 18.03 0.35 7.28
CA GLU A 7 17.58 1.51 6.49
C GLU A 7 16.59 1.09 5.39
N THR A 8 16.84 -0.05 4.74
CA THR A 8 15.96 -0.58 3.68
C THR A 8 14.62 -1.02 4.26
N ILE A 9 14.61 -1.73 5.40
CA ILE A 9 13.37 -2.11 6.09
C ILE A 9 12.62 -0.86 6.57
N LYS A 10 13.32 0.16 7.06
CA LYS A 10 12.68 1.41 7.46
C LYS A 10 12.01 2.09 6.26
N ALA A 11 12.71 2.23 5.14
CA ALA A 11 12.16 2.85 3.93
C ALA A 11 10.91 2.08 3.43
N TYR A 12 10.98 0.75 3.38
CA TYR A 12 9.83 -0.10 3.05
C TYR A 12 8.65 0.11 4.01
N THR A 13 8.93 0.22 5.31
CA THR A 13 7.89 0.43 6.33
C THR A 13 7.22 1.79 6.14
N ASP A 14 8.01 2.85 5.95
CA ASP A 14 7.50 4.21 5.73
C ASP A 14 6.63 4.27 4.46
N GLU A 15 7.08 3.70 3.34
CA GLU A 15 6.32 3.63 2.08
C GLU A 15 5.04 2.79 2.24
N SER A 16 5.11 1.67 2.95
CA SER A 16 3.93 0.83 3.21
C SER A 16 2.89 1.56 4.03
N MET A 17 3.29 2.36 5.01
CA MET A 17 2.37 3.16 5.81
C MET A 17 1.67 4.24 4.98
N GLU A 18 2.38 4.88 4.04
CA GLU A 18 1.77 5.82 3.09
C GLU A 18 0.75 5.12 2.18
N HIS A 19 1.11 3.96 1.62
CA HIS A 19 0.18 3.16 0.83
C HIS A 19 -1.07 2.76 1.62
N LEU A 20 -0.92 2.32 2.87
CA LEU A 20 -2.04 1.95 3.73
C LEU A 20 -2.96 3.14 4.04
N ALA A 21 -2.41 4.32 4.35
CA ALA A 21 -3.21 5.52 4.60
C ALA A 21 -4.03 5.93 3.35
N HIS A 22 -3.42 5.85 2.17
CA HIS A 22 -4.13 6.11 0.91
C HIS A 22 -5.19 5.04 0.61
N MET A 23 -4.89 3.76 0.86
CA MET A 23 -5.85 2.67 0.71
C MET A 23 -7.06 2.83 1.62
N GLU A 24 -6.86 3.20 2.89
CA GLU A 24 -7.96 3.44 3.84
C GLU A 24 -8.91 4.51 3.29
N THR A 25 -8.36 5.65 2.85
CA THR A 25 -9.16 6.73 2.27
C THR A 25 -9.93 6.25 1.04
N ASP A 26 -9.25 5.56 0.11
CA ASP A 26 -9.88 5.09 -1.12
C ASP A 26 -10.95 4.01 -0.87
N LEU A 27 -10.75 3.14 0.12
CA LEU A 27 -11.71 2.11 0.53
C LEU A 27 -12.96 2.72 1.16
N LEU A 28 -12.82 3.74 2.02
CA LEU A 28 -13.96 4.47 2.58
C LEU A 28 -14.78 5.16 1.49
N GLU A 29 -14.14 5.74 0.49
CA GLU A 29 -14.85 6.36 -0.64
C GLU A 29 -15.54 5.32 -1.54
N ILE A 30 -14.90 4.15 -1.76
CA ILE A 30 -15.53 3.01 -2.45
C ILE A 30 -16.79 2.55 -1.70
N GLU A 31 -16.71 2.40 -0.38
CA GLU A 31 -17.84 2.01 0.47
C GLU A 31 -18.99 3.02 0.37
N LYS A 32 -18.70 4.32 0.53
CA LYS A 32 -19.70 5.40 0.43
C LYS A 32 -20.38 5.45 -0.94
N ALA A 33 -19.66 5.11 -2.01
CA ALA A 33 -20.19 5.15 -3.37
C ALA A 33 -21.22 4.04 -3.66
N GLY A 34 -21.20 2.93 -2.91
CA GLY A 34 -22.15 1.83 -3.05
C GLY A 34 -22.18 1.24 -4.46
N SER A 35 -23.33 1.30 -5.14
CA SER A 35 -23.45 0.79 -6.52
C SER A 35 -22.75 1.66 -7.57
N ASN A 36 -22.35 2.89 -7.22
CA ASN A 36 -21.70 3.84 -8.12
C ASN A 36 -20.16 3.82 -7.96
N ILE A 37 -19.58 2.62 -7.87
CA ILE A 37 -18.15 2.43 -7.68
C ILE A 37 -17.33 3.05 -8.82
N ASP A 38 -16.26 3.75 -8.46
CA ASP A 38 -15.22 4.20 -9.38
C ASP A 38 -14.13 3.13 -9.53
N GLU A 39 -14.10 2.46 -10.68
CA GLU A 39 -13.11 1.42 -11.00
C GLU A 39 -11.66 1.94 -10.90
N ASN A 40 -11.40 3.23 -11.17
CA ASN A 40 -10.04 3.77 -11.05
C ASN A 40 -9.56 3.76 -9.60
N ARG A 41 -10.49 3.98 -8.66
CA ARG A 41 -10.22 3.95 -7.22
C ARG A 41 -9.94 2.53 -6.74
N VAL A 42 -10.73 1.55 -7.20
CA VAL A 42 -10.46 0.12 -6.96
C VAL A 42 -9.07 -0.27 -7.47
N ASN A 43 -8.73 0.14 -8.70
CA ASN A 43 -7.43 -0.13 -9.29
C ASN A 43 -6.28 0.55 -8.54
N LYS A 44 -6.52 1.71 -7.92
CA LYS A 44 -5.53 2.39 -7.08
C LYS A 44 -5.24 1.61 -5.80
N VAL A 45 -6.28 1.13 -5.11
CA VAL A 45 -6.16 0.26 -3.93
C VAL A 45 -5.39 -1.02 -4.29
N PHE A 46 -5.75 -1.66 -5.41
CA PHE A 46 -5.08 -2.87 -5.88
C PHE A 46 -3.58 -2.64 -6.10
N ARG A 47 -3.20 -1.55 -6.77
CA ARG A 47 -1.78 -1.23 -7.01
C ARG A 47 -1.01 -0.97 -5.72
N ALA A 48 -1.59 -0.24 -4.76
CA ALA A 48 -0.97 0.00 -3.47
C ALA A 48 -0.71 -1.33 -2.72
N ALA A 49 -1.70 -2.23 -2.68
CA ALA A 49 -1.53 -3.56 -2.10
C ALA A 49 -0.47 -4.39 -2.85
N HIS A 50 -0.42 -4.29 -4.19
CA HIS A 50 0.59 -4.96 -5.00
C HIS A 50 2.01 -4.45 -4.71
N SER A 51 2.19 -3.14 -4.54
CA SER A 51 3.47 -2.52 -4.17
C SER A 51 3.95 -3.00 -2.80
N ILE A 52 3.08 -2.97 -1.79
CA ILE A 52 3.41 -3.47 -0.43
C ILE A 52 3.87 -4.93 -0.50
N LYS A 53 3.11 -5.79 -1.19
CA LYS A 53 3.47 -7.20 -1.38
C LYS A 53 4.82 -7.37 -2.08
N GLY A 54 5.09 -6.59 -3.12
CA GLY A 54 6.37 -6.62 -3.83
C GLY A 54 7.54 -6.17 -2.96
N GLY A 55 7.34 -5.10 -2.18
CA GLY A 55 8.32 -4.58 -1.23
C GLY A 55 8.63 -5.59 -0.12
N ALA A 56 7.62 -6.27 0.44
CA ALA A 56 7.81 -7.31 1.44
C ALA A 56 8.77 -8.41 0.95
N GLY A 57 8.53 -8.92 -0.27
CA GLY A 57 9.39 -9.93 -0.88
C GLY A 57 10.82 -9.43 -1.17
N PHE A 58 10.98 -8.14 -1.48
CA PHE A 58 12.29 -7.53 -1.69
C PHE A 58 13.10 -7.42 -0.39
N VAL A 59 12.46 -7.09 0.74
CA VAL A 59 13.12 -7.00 2.05
C VAL A 59 13.20 -8.32 2.81
N GLY A 60 12.61 -9.39 2.25
CA GLY A 60 12.64 -10.74 2.83
C GLY A 60 11.67 -10.97 3.99
N LEU A 61 10.51 -10.30 3.99
CA LEU A 61 9.42 -10.46 4.95
C LEU A 61 8.30 -11.40 4.44
#